data_AF-A0A3A8L679-F1
#
_entry.id   AF-A0A3A8L679-F1
#
_cell.length_a   1.000
_cell.length_b   1.000
_cell.length_c   1.000
_cell.angle_alpha   90.00
_cell.angle_beta   90.00
_cell.angle_gamma   90.00
#
_symmetry.space_group_name_H-M   'P 1'
#
loop_
_entity.id
_entity.type
_entity.pdbx_description
1 polymer ?
#
loop_
_entity_poly.entity_id
_entity_poly.type
_entity_poly.pdbx_seq_one_letter_code
_entity_poly.pdbx_strand_id
1 'polypeptide(L)'
;MTAIAIPSPPLRTSDSKDHLRDAIDDAKSHDLVFAIVGHVGAGATHVAGSLIEELTSAGYKPLKIKASTLITETADQLGLIRKASLSGPRHERTKILQDAGDQLRKDHGASIVAALAIRRIHDERKQPRTTKQPLAFVIDSLKHPREVETLREVYRSSFYLIGVICGFDVREKRLVFKYKDTDSDNRADIAARDDAAPRTPGQPDIGQNVRGTLQYADFFVNNEDQDPRSLAGTLSRTIQIITERAVIRPHEDERGMYAAWSSALRSSCMSRQVGAAIMSKTGELIATGTNDVPKYGGGLYQDGDPVDHRCFMDKGDLDRPYCRNDHSKIDIYKNIFQRLKSNNLLSDGVSPDAVRQQIEQTAVRDLIEFSRAVHAEMDAILSVARLGNATTQGATLYCTTYPCHSCARHIVASGIREVVYIEPYVKSRASTLHSDSTEEVTKRWSDSSKKVHFRPFSGVSPRRFSVAFKKIADLKDRDGFLISRPSSQTVHHDPVFSKDLIDFEAHIAERVEEIERGRDSHGR
;
A
#
# COMPACT_ATOMS: atom_id res chain seq x y z
N MET A 1 -24.85 -1.20 13.61
CA MET A 1 -25.37 -2.37 14.34
C MET A 1 -24.92 -2.23 15.78
N THR A 2 -25.87 -2.12 16.70
CA THR A 2 -25.63 -2.00 18.13
C THR A 2 -24.98 -3.28 18.63
N ALA A 3 -23.72 -3.20 19.07
CA ALA A 3 -23.05 -4.31 19.73
C ALA A 3 -23.84 -4.67 20.99
N ILE A 4 -24.34 -5.90 21.07
CA ILE A 4 -24.99 -6.42 22.27
C ILE A 4 -23.89 -6.59 23.33
N ALA A 5 -23.90 -5.74 24.35
CA ALA A 5 -23.03 -5.89 25.51
C ALA A 5 -23.49 -7.12 26.30
N ILE A 6 -22.68 -8.18 26.29
CA ILE A 6 -22.89 -9.38 27.08
C ILE A 6 -22.12 -9.21 28.41
N PRO A 7 -22.73 -9.45 29.58
CA PRO A 7 -22.07 -9.31 30.87
C PRO A 7 -20.88 -10.28 30.98
N SER A 8 -19.78 -9.79 31.56
CA SER A 8 -18.57 -10.57 31.80
C SER A 8 -18.84 -11.72 32.77
N PRO A 9 -18.59 -13.00 32.41
CA PRO A 9 -18.55 -14.07 33.39
C PRO A 9 -17.30 -13.90 34.28
N PRO A 10 -17.27 -14.53 35.48
CA PRO A 10 -16.13 -14.41 36.39
C PRO A 10 -14.85 -14.88 35.69
N LEU A 11 -13.78 -14.11 35.88
CA LEU A 11 -12.42 -14.45 35.47
C LEU A 11 -12.13 -15.90 35.87
N ARG A 12 -11.85 -16.75 34.87
CA ARG A 12 -11.25 -18.05 35.15
C ARG A 12 -9.96 -17.80 35.91
N THR A 13 -9.91 -18.25 37.15
CA THR A 13 -8.65 -18.55 37.83
C THR A 13 -7.95 -19.62 36.99
N SER A 14 -6.71 -19.33 36.60
CA SER A 14 -5.85 -20.21 35.85
C SER A 14 -5.55 -21.49 36.64
N ASP A 15 -6.34 -22.52 36.46
CA ASP A 15 -6.02 -23.89 36.92
C ASP A 15 -5.02 -24.60 35.96
N SER A 16 -4.28 -23.82 35.18
CA SER A 16 -3.19 -24.28 34.32
C SER A 16 -1.93 -24.37 35.16
N LYS A 17 -1.56 -25.57 35.61
CA LYS A 17 -0.22 -25.88 36.16
C LYS A 17 0.85 -25.98 35.06
N ASP A 18 0.72 -25.24 33.96
CA ASP A 18 1.67 -25.24 32.86
C ASP A 18 2.55 -23.99 32.92
N HIS A 19 3.43 -23.98 33.93
CA HIS A 19 4.36 -22.87 34.20
C HIS A 19 5.26 -22.52 32.99
N LEU A 20 5.48 -23.47 32.07
CA LEU A 20 6.24 -23.21 30.84
C LEU A 20 5.46 -22.33 29.88
N ARG A 21 4.15 -22.55 29.75
CA ARG A 21 3.29 -21.77 28.87
C ARG A 21 3.08 -20.35 29.38
N ASP A 22 2.90 -20.19 30.69
CA ASP A 22 2.83 -18.87 31.33
C ASP A 22 4.12 -18.07 31.10
N ALA A 23 5.30 -18.69 31.24
CA ALA A 23 6.58 -18.04 30.97
C ALA A 23 6.75 -17.62 29.49
N ILE A 24 6.23 -18.42 28.55
CA ILE A 24 6.23 -18.07 27.12
C ILE A 24 5.27 -16.91 26.85
N ASP A 25 4.11 -16.89 27.50
CA ASP A 25 3.12 -15.83 27.34
C ASP A 25 3.60 -14.50 27.95
N ASP A 26 4.26 -14.54 29.11
CA ASP A 26 4.89 -13.38 29.74
C ASP A 26 6.06 -12.79 28.90
N ALA A 27 6.70 -13.61 28.06
CA ALA A 27 7.79 -13.17 27.18
C ALA A 27 7.30 -12.42 25.93
N LYS A 28 6.00 -12.47 25.61
CA LYS A 28 5.41 -11.84 24.42
C LYS A 28 5.16 -10.36 24.64
N SER A 29 5.42 -9.56 23.60
CA SER A 29 5.05 -8.15 23.57
C SER A 29 3.67 -8.00 22.96
N HIS A 30 2.79 -7.30 23.67
CA HIS A 30 1.49 -6.87 23.13
C HIS A 30 1.53 -5.44 22.57
N ASP A 31 2.71 -4.84 22.51
CA ASP A 31 2.86 -3.49 21.98
C ASP A 31 2.68 -3.48 20.46
N LEU A 32 2.09 -2.38 19.98
CA LEU A 32 1.79 -2.18 18.57
C LEU A 32 2.59 -1.01 18.01
N VAL A 33 2.97 -1.11 16.73
CA VAL A 33 3.55 -0.01 15.97
C VAL A 33 2.71 0.21 14.72
N PHE A 34 2.06 1.35 14.65
CA PHE A 34 1.35 1.82 13.48
C PHE A 34 2.17 2.86 12.75
N ALA A 35 2.11 2.83 11.43
CA ALA A 35 2.50 3.96 10.60
C ALA A 35 1.35 4.36 9.69
N ILE A 36 1.27 5.65 9.38
CA ILE A 36 0.28 6.18 8.43
C ILE A 36 1.00 6.60 7.16
N VAL A 37 0.44 6.26 6.01
CA VAL A 37 0.85 6.76 4.71
C VAL A 37 -0.35 7.34 3.98
N GLY A 38 -0.17 8.47 3.33
CA GLY A 38 -1.19 9.10 2.51
C GLY A 38 -0.61 10.30 1.79
N HIS A 39 -1.17 10.60 0.63
CA HIS A 39 -0.76 11.78 -0.13
C HIS A 39 -0.99 13.05 0.66
N VAL A 40 -0.23 14.08 0.34
CA VAL A 40 -0.47 15.42 0.84
C VAL A 40 -1.92 15.83 0.54
N GLY A 41 -2.64 16.31 1.56
CA GLY A 41 -4.07 16.62 1.46
C GLY A 41 -5.03 15.45 1.69
N ALA A 42 -4.55 14.19 1.74
CA ALA A 42 -5.41 13.03 2.03
C ALA A 42 -5.83 12.94 3.51
N GLY A 43 -5.16 13.66 4.41
CA GLY A 43 -5.50 13.73 5.83
C GLY A 43 -4.83 12.68 6.72
N ALA A 44 -3.64 12.20 6.36
CA ALA A 44 -2.84 11.25 7.16
C ALA A 44 -2.71 11.65 8.65
N THR A 45 -2.40 12.92 8.92
CA THR A 45 -2.29 13.43 10.30
C THR A 45 -3.62 13.38 11.08
N HIS A 46 -4.76 13.55 10.40
CA HIS A 46 -6.08 13.43 11.02
C HIS A 46 -6.37 11.96 11.37
N VAL A 47 -6.14 11.04 10.44
CA VAL A 47 -6.26 9.59 10.67
C VAL A 47 -5.34 9.13 11.81
N ALA A 48 -4.11 9.63 11.90
CA ALA A 48 -3.21 9.35 13.00
C ALA A 48 -3.78 9.80 14.36
N GLY A 49 -4.45 10.95 14.41
CA GLY A 49 -5.12 11.45 15.61
C GLY A 49 -6.29 10.58 16.04
N SER A 50 -7.20 10.28 15.11
CA SER A 50 -8.34 9.39 15.39
C SER A 50 -7.90 7.97 15.79
N LEU A 51 -6.80 7.45 15.23
CA LEU A 51 -6.26 6.15 15.63
C LEU A 51 -5.78 6.16 17.09
N ILE A 52 -5.18 7.26 17.56
CA ILE A 52 -4.75 7.42 18.96
C ILE A 52 -5.96 7.36 19.91
N GLU A 53 -7.06 7.99 19.55
CA GLU A 53 -8.32 7.97 20.33
C GLU A 53 -8.88 6.53 20.43
N GLU A 54 -8.92 5.82 19.31
CA GLU A 54 -9.39 4.42 19.26
C GLU A 54 -8.45 3.47 20.01
N LEU A 55 -7.12 3.66 19.94
CA LEU A 55 -6.15 2.88 20.70
C LEU A 55 -6.28 3.11 22.21
N THR A 56 -6.52 4.36 22.63
CA THR A 56 -6.78 4.70 24.03
C THR A 56 -8.04 4.00 24.52
N SER A 57 -9.12 4.05 23.73
CA SER A 57 -10.38 3.37 24.02
C SER A 57 -10.20 1.84 24.06
N ALA A 58 -9.24 1.33 23.30
CA ALA A 58 -8.85 -0.07 23.32
C ALA A 58 -7.91 -0.44 24.49
N GLY A 59 -7.55 0.48 25.38
CA GLY A 59 -6.72 0.18 26.56
C GLY A 59 -5.22 0.16 26.30
N TYR A 60 -4.76 0.69 25.17
CA TYR A 60 -3.34 0.99 24.95
C TYR A 60 -2.97 2.35 25.54
N LYS A 61 -1.67 2.55 25.80
CA LYS A 61 -1.07 3.88 25.97
C LYS A 61 -0.48 4.31 24.61
N PRO A 62 -1.19 5.12 23.81
CA PRO A 62 -0.69 5.52 22.51
C PRO A 62 0.36 6.63 22.61
N LEU A 63 1.36 6.59 21.73
CA LEU A 63 2.43 7.57 21.60
C LEU A 63 2.57 7.99 20.14
N LYS A 64 2.44 9.30 19.87
CA LYS A 64 2.55 9.84 18.52
C LYS A 64 4.00 10.20 18.20
N ILE A 65 4.50 9.69 17.07
CA ILE A 65 5.84 10.00 16.55
C ILE A 65 5.67 10.71 15.21
N LYS A 66 6.13 11.96 15.10
CA LYS A 66 5.98 12.73 13.87
C LYS A 66 7.25 12.68 13.04
N ALA A 67 7.21 12.04 11.87
CA ALA A 67 8.38 11.90 10.98
C ALA A 67 8.99 13.26 10.61
N SER A 68 8.16 14.28 10.35
CA SER A 68 8.66 15.62 10.05
C SER A 68 9.42 16.25 11.22
N THR A 69 9.05 15.92 12.46
CA THR A 69 9.75 16.41 13.65
C THR A 69 11.12 15.74 13.77
N LEU A 70 11.18 14.42 13.57
CA LEU A 70 12.45 13.68 13.55
C LEU A 70 13.39 14.22 12.47
N ILE A 71 12.89 14.39 11.23
CA ILE A 71 13.67 15.00 10.14
C ILE A 71 14.15 16.40 10.53
N THR A 72 13.30 17.21 11.16
CA THR A 72 13.68 18.57 11.58
C THR A 72 14.80 18.55 12.61
N GLU A 73 14.65 17.73 13.66
CA GLU A 73 15.61 17.62 14.77
C GLU A 73 16.97 17.14 14.26
N THR A 74 16.99 16.05 13.50
CA THR A 74 18.24 15.48 12.95
C THR A 74 18.88 16.40 11.91
N ALA A 75 18.10 16.99 10.99
CA ALA A 75 18.65 17.87 9.96
C ALA A 75 19.20 19.19 10.54
N ASP A 76 18.60 19.71 11.61
CA ASP A 76 19.14 20.87 12.36
C ASP A 76 20.44 20.51 13.07
N GLN A 77 20.49 19.34 13.72
CA GLN A 77 21.68 18.84 14.40
C GLN A 77 22.86 18.58 13.45
N LEU A 78 22.60 18.08 12.24
CA LEU A 78 23.60 17.86 11.19
C LEU A 78 23.93 19.15 10.40
N GLY A 79 23.27 20.27 10.69
CA GLY A 79 23.48 21.54 10.01
C GLY A 79 22.98 21.59 8.56
N LEU A 80 22.13 20.64 8.15
CA LEU A 80 21.49 20.63 6.81
C LEU A 80 20.43 21.72 6.68
N ILE A 81 19.76 22.04 7.79
CA ILE A 81 18.82 23.15 7.90
C ILE A 81 19.10 23.92 9.19
N ARG A 82 18.46 25.08 9.35
CA ARG A 82 18.33 25.75 10.66
C ARG A 82 16.87 25.77 11.04
N LYS A 83 16.49 25.34 12.25
CA LYS A 83 15.08 25.33 12.69
C LYS A 83 14.36 26.68 12.50
N ALA A 84 15.10 27.79 12.63
CA ALA A 84 14.62 29.13 12.36
C ALA A 84 14.13 29.35 10.90
N SER A 85 14.65 28.61 9.91
CA SER A 85 14.20 28.71 8.51
C SER A 85 12.80 28.12 8.28
N LEU A 86 12.23 27.42 9.27
CA LEU A 86 10.89 26.82 9.19
C LEU A 86 9.76 27.76 9.65
N SER A 87 10.06 29.02 9.97
CA SER A 87 9.07 30.04 10.37
C SER A 87 8.33 30.68 9.19
N GLY A 88 8.73 30.37 7.96
CA GLY A 88 8.13 30.92 6.74
C GLY A 88 6.77 30.32 6.36
N PRO A 89 6.25 30.69 5.17
CA PRO A 89 5.05 30.13 4.55
C PRO A 89 5.02 28.59 4.57
N ARG A 90 3.82 27.99 4.60
CA ARG A 90 3.67 26.53 4.78
C ARG A 90 4.24 25.73 3.62
N HIS A 91 4.13 26.28 2.41
CA HIS A 91 4.62 25.64 1.20
C HIS A 91 6.15 25.62 1.16
N GLU A 92 6.82 26.73 1.50
CA GLU A 92 8.29 26.79 1.63
C GLU A 92 8.80 25.84 2.71
N ARG A 93 8.17 25.85 3.88
CA ARG A 93 8.48 24.89 4.95
C ARG A 93 8.36 23.44 4.48
N THR A 94 7.36 23.13 3.66
CA THR A 94 7.17 21.78 3.11
C THR A 94 8.33 21.41 2.18
N LYS A 95 8.73 22.32 1.28
CA LYS A 95 9.86 22.11 0.37
C LYS A 95 11.17 21.90 1.13
N ILE A 96 11.49 22.76 2.11
CA ILE A 96 12.69 22.63 2.96
C ILE A 96 12.74 21.26 3.64
N LEU A 97 11.63 20.78 4.19
CA LEU A 97 11.58 19.47 4.86
C LEU A 97 11.63 18.30 3.87
N GLN A 98 11.10 18.45 2.65
CA GLN A 98 11.27 17.47 1.59
C GLN A 98 12.74 17.37 1.16
N ASP A 99 13.41 18.51 0.96
CA ASP A 99 14.83 18.58 0.60
C ASP A 99 15.71 17.98 1.70
N ALA A 100 15.47 18.34 2.96
CA ALA A 100 16.19 17.77 4.10
C ALA A 100 15.98 16.26 4.21
N GLY A 101 14.75 15.77 4.01
CA GLY A 101 14.46 14.35 4.03
C GLY A 101 15.14 13.58 2.90
N ASP A 102 15.13 14.12 1.68
CA ASP A 102 15.80 13.51 0.53
C ASP A 102 17.32 13.51 0.71
N GLN A 103 17.88 14.59 1.28
CA GLN A 103 19.31 14.67 1.60
C GLN A 103 19.71 13.66 2.69
N LEU A 104 18.92 13.52 3.77
CA LEU A 104 19.16 12.48 4.77
C LEU A 104 19.13 11.07 4.15
N ARG A 105 18.19 10.79 3.24
CA ARG A 105 18.13 9.50 2.53
C ARG A 105 19.31 9.29 1.58
N LYS A 106 19.82 10.37 0.99
CA LYS A 106 21.01 10.34 0.14
C LYS A 106 22.26 9.98 0.95
N ASP A 107 22.41 10.60 2.12
CA ASP A 107 23.62 10.49 2.93
C ASP A 107 23.66 9.21 3.77
N HIS A 108 22.51 8.78 4.30
CA HIS A 108 22.43 7.66 5.26
C HIS A 108 21.51 6.52 4.79
N GLY A 109 21.04 6.56 3.54
CA GLY A 109 20.19 5.54 2.95
C GLY A 109 18.69 5.75 3.16
N ALA A 110 17.90 5.10 2.30
CA ALA A 110 16.46 5.35 2.17
C ALA A 110 15.61 4.94 3.38
N SER A 111 16.19 4.26 4.39
CA SER A 111 15.53 3.82 5.62
C SER A 111 15.73 4.77 6.81
N ILE A 112 16.50 5.86 6.67
CA ILE A 112 16.90 6.74 7.78
C ILE A 112 15.72 7.24 8.62
N VAL A 113 14.60 7.63 8.00
CA VAL A 113 13.42 8.13 8.73
C VAL A 113 12.78 7.04 9.60
N ALA A 114 12.78 5.79 9.13
CA ALA A 114 12.35 4.65 9.93
C ALA A 114 13.32 4.38 11.08
N ALA A 115 14.63 4.47 10.86
CA ALA A 115 15.64 4.33 11.89
C ALA A 115 15.48 5.38 13.00
N LEU A 116 15.25 6.65 12.64
CA LEU A 116 14.93 7.73 13.59
C LEU A 116 13.66 7.44 14.39
N ALA A 117 12.63 6.88 13.76
CA ALA A 117 11.41 6.49 14.46
C ALA A 117 11.66 5.32 15.43
N ILE A 118 12.46 4.32 15.03
CA ILE A 118 12.86 3.21 15.90
C ILE A 118 13.66 3.72 17.11
N ARG A 119 14.59 4.66 16.89
CA ARG A 119 15.33 5.31 17.97
C ARG A 119 14.38 5.97 18.98
N ARG A 120 13.40 6.72 18.48
CA ARG A 120 12.39 7.34 19.35
C ARG A 120 11.56 6.31 20.12
N ILE A 121 11.16 5.20 19.49
CA ILE A 121 10.43 4.10 20.13
C ILE A 121 11.27 3.52 21.28
N HIS A 122 12.54 3.21 21.02
CA HIS A 122 13.49 2.71 22.02
C HIS A 122 13.60 3.63 23.24
N ASP A 123 13.76 4.93 23.00
CA ASP A 123 13.90 5.92 24.07
C ASP A 123 12.60 6.04 24.91
N GLU A 124 11.43 5.98 24.30
CA GLU A 124 10.14 5.98 25.01
C GLU A 124 9.93 4.70 25.83
N ARG A 125 10.42 3.54 25.36
CA ARG A 125 10.33 2.28 26.12
C ARG A 125 11.19 2.27 27.38
N LYS A 126 12.32 2.99 27.39
CA LYS A 126 13.21 3.12 28.55
C LYS A 126 12.62 3.96 29.67
N GLN A 127 11.64 4.81 29.37
CA GLN A 127 11.03 5.66 30.40
C GLN A 127 10.27 4.81 31.42
N PRO A 128 10.36 5.13 32.73
CA PRO A 128 9.66 4.39 33.77
C PRO A 128 8.14 4.45 33.56
N ARG A 129 7.48 3.30 33.74
CA ARG A 129 6.04 3.14 33.49
C ARG A 129 5.28 3.10 34.80
N THR A 130 4.22 3.90 34.88
CA THR A 130 3.27 3.90 36.01
C THR A 130 2.16 2.87 35.84
N THR A 131 1.90 2.41 34.61
CA THR A 131 0.85 1.45 34.29
C THR A 131 1.41 0.24 33.54
N LYS A 132 0.75 -0.92 33.67
CA LYS A 132 1.04 -2.13 32.87
C LYS A 132 0.36 -2.12 31.49
N GLN A 133 -0.14 -0.97 31.03
CA GLN A 133 -0.82 -0.88 29.74
C GLN A 133 0.19 -1.10 28.59
N PRO A 134 -0.16 -1.88 27.57
CA PRO A 134 0.69 -2.03 26.39
C PRO A 134 0.80 -0.69 25.65
N LEU A 135 1.93 -0.47 24.98
CA LEU A 135 2.18 0.70 24.13
C LEU A 135 1.57 0.52 22.76
N ALA A 136 1.15 1.65 22.19
CA ALA A 136 0.90 1.72 20.76
C ALA A 136 1.60 2.94 20.18
N PHE A 137 2.60 2.73 19.34
CA PHE A 137 3.28 3.83 18.66
C PHE A 137 2.57 4.16 17.35
N VAL A 138 2.39 5.44 17.04
CA VAL A 138 1.74 5.90 15.80
C VAL A 138 2.66 6.88 15.07
N ILE A 139 3.24 6.44 13.95
CA ILE A 139 4.17 7.21 13.11
C ILE A 139 3.39 8.01 12.05
N ASP A 140 3.47 9.35 12.12
CA ASP A 140 2.80 10.34 11.25
C ASP A 140 3.83 11.17 10.48
N SER A 141 4.15 10.90 9.22
CA SER A 141 3.70 9.81 8.33
C SER A 141 4.91 9.33 7.52
N LEU A 142 4.84 8.11 6.98
CA LEU A 142 5.89 7.57 6.11
C LEU A 142 5.71 8.02 4.67
N LYS A 143 6.82 8.08 3.93
CA LYS A 143 6.88 8.62 2.57
C LYS A 143 7.68 7.76 1.59
N HIS A 144 8.34 6.70 2.05
CA HIS A 144 9.15 5.84 1.19
C HIS A 144 8.94 4.34 1.49
N PRO A 145 8.91 3.45 0.47
CA PRO A 145 8.73 2.00 0.68
C PRO A 145 9.78 1.38 1.59
N ARG A 146 11.04 1.80 1.50
CA ARG A 146 12.12 1.30 2.36
C ARG A 146 11.88 1.57 3.85
N GLU A 147 11.21 2.67 4.20
CA GLU A 147 10.86 2.97 5.59
C GLU A 147 9.87 1.92 6.14
N VAL A 148 8.90 1.52 5.32
CA VAL A 148 7.92 0.48 5.67
C VAL A 148 8.59 -0.88 5.80
N GLU A 149 9.46 -1.23 4.87
CA GLU A 149 10.20 -2.50 4.89
C GLU A 149 11.05 -2.61 6.16
N THR A 150 11.83 -1.57 6.49
CA THR A 150 12.65 -1.55 7.71
C THR A 150 11.80 -1.71 8.98
N LEU A 151 10.70 -0.96 9.13
CA LEU A 151 9.83 -1.12 10.30
C LEU A 151 9.21 -2.52 10.36
N ARG A 152 8.82 -3.07 9.21
CA ARG A 152 8.23 -4.40 9.15
C ARG A 152 9.24 -5.51 9.44
N GLU A 153 10.51 -5.32 9.11
CA GLU A 153 11.59 -6.25 9.46
C GLU A 153 11.89 -6.24 10.96
N VAL A 154 11.85 -5.07 11.59
CA VAL A 154 12.11 -4.91 13.04
C VAL A 154 10.94 -5.40 13.88
N TYR A 155 9.73 -4.90 13.59
CA TYR A 155 8.55 -5.13 14.42
C TYR A 155 7.69 -6.33 13.97
N ARG A 156 7.97 -6.92 12.80
CA ARG A 156 7.29 -8.11 12.27
C ARG A 156 5.76 -8.00 12.32
N SER A 157 5.10 -8.90 13.05
CA SER A 157 3.64 -8.95 13.18
C SER A 157 3.08 -7.81 14.05
N SER A 158 3.89 -7.14 14.88
CA SER A 158 3.47 -5.98 15.67
C SER A 158 3.40 -4.68 14.87
N PHE A 159 3.87 -4.66 13.62
CA PHE A 159 3.80 -3.49 12.74
C PHE A 159 2.67 -3.53 11.72
N TYR A 160 1.97 -2.40 11.63
CA TYR A 160 0.82 -2.20 10.77
C TYR A 160 0.90 -0.86 10.03
N LEU A 161 0.83 -0.89 8.71
CA LEU A 161 0.73 0.33 7.87
C LEU A 161 -0.73 0.62 7.52
N ILE A 162 -1.20 1.83 7.81
CA ILE A 162 -2.51 2.32 7.38
C ILE A 162 -2.35 3.25 6.18
N GLY A 163 -2.94 2.85 5.05
CA GLY A 163 -3.01 3.64 3.82
C GLY A 163 -4.26 4.50 3.78
N VAL A 164 -4.09 5.82 3.66
CA VAL A 164 -5.20 6.77 3.61
C VAL A 164 -5.60 7.04 2.17
N ILE A 165 -6.83 6.64 1.86
CA ILE A 165 -7.46 6.83 0.56
C ILE A 165 -8.24 8.13 0.56
N CYS A 166 -8.01 8.94 -0.47
CA CYS A 166 -8.71 10.19 -0.74
C CYS A 166 -8.68 10.41 -2.25
N GLY A 167 -9.84 10.59 -2.85
CA GLY A 167 -10.04 10.98 -4.24
C GLY A 167 -9.45 12.35 -4.54
N PHE A 168 -9.19 12.56 -5.82
CA PHE A 168 -8.43 13.69 -6.33
C PHE A 168 -9.09 15.04 -5.99
N ASP A 169 -10.38 15.20 -6.28
CA ASP A 169 -11.11 16.46 -6.09
C ASP A 169 -11.16 16.92 -4.63
N VAL A 170 -11.36 15.98 -3.69
CA VAL A 170 -11.38 16.28 -2.26
C VAL A 170 -9.97 16.64 -1.79
N ARG A 171 -8.96 15.91 -2.26
CA ARG A 171 -7.56 16.18 -1.95
C ARG A 171 -7.13 17.55 -2.48
N GLU A 172 -7.51 17.91 -3.70
CA GLU A 172 -7.22 19.21 -4.30
C GLU A 172 -7.80 20.36 -3.48
N LYS A 173 -9.09 20.28 -3.11
CA LYS A 173 -9.74 21.28 -2.23
C LYS A 173 -9.01 21.42 -0.89
N ARG A 174 -8.59 20.31 -0.30
CA ARG A 174 -7.79 20.30 0.95
C ARG A 174 -6.41 20.90 0.75
N LEU A 175 -5.77 20.70 -0.39
CA LEU A 175 -4.47 21.31 -0.73
C LEU A 175 -4.57 22.82 -0.90
N VAL A 176 -5.59 23.30 -1.61
CA VAL A 176 -5.88 24.74 -1.75
C VAL A 176 -6.04 25.40 -0.39
N PHE A 177 -6.82 24.79 0.51
CA PHE A 177 -6.99 25.31 1.86
C PHE A 177 -5.69 25.25 2.70
N LYS A 178 -4.94 24.14 2.59
CA LYS A 178 -3.70 23.92 3.35
C LYS A 178 -2.59 24.89 2.95
N TYR A 179 -2.49 25.18 1.66
CA TYR A 179 -1.49 26.04 1.02
C TYR A 179 -2.16 27.24 0.33
N LYS A 180 -2.97 27.97 1.12
CA LYS A 180 -3.68 29.18 0.67
C LYS A 180 -2.76 30.36 0.36
N ASP A 181 -1.51 30.24 0.77
CA ASP A 181 -0.40 31.20 0.71
C ASP A 181 0.47 31.05 -0.55
N THR A 182 0.08 30.21 -1.52
CA THR A 182 0.86 29.95 -2.74
C THR A 182 -0.04 29.81 -3.97
N ASP A 183 0.54 29.75 -5.17
CA ASP A 183 -0.18 29.59 -6.44
C ASP A 183 -0.53 28.11 -6.75
N SER A 184 -1.20 27.88 -7.89
CA SER A 184 -1.56 26.53 -8.35
C SER A 184 -0.34 25.67 -8.67
N ASP A 185 0.70 26.27 -9.22
CA ASP A 185 1.84 25.57 -9.78
C ASP A 185 2.70 25.00 -8.65
N ASN A 186 2.96 25.80 -7.62
CA ASN A 186 3.63 25.35 -6.40
C ASN A 186 2.86 24.23 -5.69
N ARG A 187 1.52 24.28 -5.68
CA ARG A 187 0.69 23.18 -5.12
C ARG A 187 0.82 21.91 -5.95
N ALA A 188 0.81 22.02 -7.28
CA ALA A 188 0.97 20.90 -8.18
C ALA A 188 2.35 20.26 -8.03
N ASP A 189 3.41 21.06 -7.92
CA ASP A 189 4.79 20.59 -7.71
C ASP A 189 4.93 19.81 -6.40
N ILE A 190 4.36 20.34 -5.30
CA ILE A 190 4.38 19.66 -3.98
C ILE A 190 3.64 18.32 -4.08
N ALA A 191 2.48 18.29 -4.73
CA ALA A 191 1.69 17.08 -4.89
C ALA A 191 2.38 16.04 -5.79
N ALA A 192 3.00 16.47 -6.89
CA ALA A 192 3.73 15.61 -7.81
C ALA A 192 4.97 14.99 -7.14
N ARG A 193 5.75 15.80 -6.40
CA ARG A 193 6.91 15.33 -5.63
C ARG A 193 6.52 14.35 -4.53
N ASP A 194 5.40 14.58 -3.85
CA ASP A 194 4.88 13.66 -2.82
C ASP A 194 4.39 12.33 -3.43
N ASP A 195 3.70 12.34 -4.57
CA ASP A 195 3.22 11.12 -5.25
C ASP A 195 4.37 10.18 -5.59
N ALA A 196 5.31 10.66 -6.41
CA ALA A 196 6.54 9.96 -6.76
C ALA A 196 7.56 10.95 -7.32
N ALA A 197 8.60 11.25 -6.54
CA ALA A 197 9.70 12.08 -6.96
C ALA A 197 10.37 11.55 -8.24
N PRO A 198 10.85 12.43 -9.14
CA PRO A 198 11.53 12.00 -10.36
C PRO A 198 12.72 11.08 -10.06
N ARG A 199 12.81 9.98 -10.80
CA ARG A 199 13.93 9.04 -10.71
C ARG A 199 14.93 9.29 -11.83
N THR A 200 16.19 9.44 -11.46
CA THR A 200 17.30 9.46 -12.41
C THR A 200 17.77 8.03 -12.66
N PRO A 201 17.74 7.51 -13.90
CA PRO A 201 18.25 6.17 -14.21
C PRO A 201 19.69 5.99 -13.69
N GLY A 202 19.95 4.87 -13.02
CA GLY A 202 21.26 4.55 -12.46
C GLY A 202 21.57 5.17 -11.09
N GLN A 203 20.67 5.99 -10.52
CA GLN A 203 20.81 6.52 -9.16
C GLN A 203 19.92 5.76 -8.16
N PRO A 204 20.31 5.70 -6.87
CA PRO A 204 19.48 5.13 -5.81
C PRO A 204 18.11 5.83 -5.70
N ASP A 205 17.06 5.06 -5.42
CA ASP A 205 15.71 5.58 -5.18
C ASP A 205 15.62 6.17 -3.76
N ILE A 206 15.83 7.48 -3.66
CA ILE A 206 15.90 8.22 -2.39
C ILE A 206 14.81 9.30 -2.25
N GLY A 207 14.09 9.60 -3.31
CA GLY A 207 13.03 10.62 -3.30
C GLY A 207 11.75 10.07 -2.67
N GLN A 208 10.82 10.98 -2.31
CA GLN A 208 9.51 10.56 -1.82
C GLN A 208 8.75 9.71 -2.85
N ASN A 209 8.06 8.68 -2.37
CA ASN A 209 7.28 7.77 -3.20
C ASN A 209 6.05 7.28 -2.42
N VAL A 210 5.12 8.19 -2.13
CA VAL A 210 3.89 7.86 -1.39
C VAL A 210 3.06 6.84 -2.16
N ARG A 211 3.01 6.97 -3.49
CA ARG A 211 2.29 6.03 -4.35
C ARG A 211 2.77 4.59 -4.18
N GLY A 212 4.08 4.37 -4.21
CA GLY A 212 4.67 3.05 -3.96
C GLY A 212 4.49 2.62 -2.51
N THR A 213 4.62 3.54 -1.56
CA THR A 213 4.48 3.25 -0.12
C THR A 213 3.06 2.79 0.24
N LEU A 214 2.02 3.39 -0.37
CA LEU A 214 0.62 3.01 -0.17
C LEU A 214 0.33 1.55 -0.51
N GLN A 215 1.05 0.97 -1.48
CA GLN A 215 0.86 -0.43 -1.90
C GLN A 215 1.22 -1.43 -0.79
N TYR A 216 2.03 -1.01 0.18
CA TYR A 216 2.44 -1.84 1.31
C TYR A 216 1.44 -1.82 2.47
N ALA A 217 0.33 -1.07 2.37
CA ALA A 217 -0.61 -0.92 3.47
C ALA A 217 -1.24 -2.25 3.89
N ASP A 218 -1.38 -2.41 5.19
CA ASP A 218 -2.05 -3.54 5.84
C ASP A 218 -3.56 -3.28 5.95
N PHE A 219 -3.94 -2.01 6.12
CA PHE A 219 -5.33 -1.55 6.12
C PHE A 219 -5.46 -0.28 5.28
N PHE A 220 -6.51 -0.22 4.46
CA PHE A 220 -6.86 0.97 3.68
C PHE A 220 -8.08 1.66 4.29
N VAL A 221 -7.99 2.97 4.48
CA VAL A 221 -9.04 3.77 5.13
C VAL A 221 -9.41 4.93 4.22
N ASN A 222 -10.68 5.00 3.84
CA ASN A 222 -11.23 6.13 3.11
C ASN A 222 -11.45 7.33 4.05
N ASN A 223 -10.83 8.46 3.75
CA ASN A 223 -10.93 9.70 4.51
C ASN A 223 -11.67 10.81 3.73
N GLU A 224 -12.65 10.44 2.91
CA GLU A 224 -13.57 11.39 2.26
C GLU A 224 -14.94 11.49 2.92
N ASP A 225 -15.28 10.54 3.80
CA ASP A 225 -16.55 10.59 4.49
C ASP A 225 -16.62 11.87 5.35
N GLN A 226 -17.75 12.57 5.25
CA GLN A 226 -17.98 13.78 6.04
C GLN A 226 -18.44 13.45 7.45
N ASP A 227 -18.89 12.21 7.72
CA ASP A 227 -19.22 11.75 9.06
C ASP A 227 -17.97 11.27 9.80
N PRO A 228 -17.50 11.98 10.85
CA PRO A 228 -16.34 11.56 11.63
C PRO A 228 -16.51 10.17 12.27
N ARG A 229 -17.76 9.73 12.51
CA ARG A 229 -18.05 8.41 13.08
C ARG A 229 -17.71 7.27 12.11
N SER A 230 -17.69 7.55 10.81
CA SER A 230 -17.33 6.57 9.78
C SER A 230 -15.84 6.19 9.86
N LEU A 231 -14.97 7.20 10.01
CA LEU A 231 -13.53 6.98 10.21
C LEU A 231 -13.26 6.27 11.54
N ALA A 232 -13.86 6.76 12.63
CA ALA A 232 -13.73 6.14 13.95
C ALA A 232 -14.16 4.67 13.93
N GLY A 233 -15.33 4.36 13.37
CA GLY A 233 -15.82 2.99 13.24
C GLY A 233 -14.90 2.08 12.41
N THR A 234 -14.30 2.60 11.34
CA THR A 234 -13.34 1.86 10.52
C THR A 234 -12.05 1.55 11.30
N LEU A 235 -11.50 2.54 12.01
CA LEU A 235 -10.30 2.36 12.83
C LEU A 235 -10.56 1.44 14.03
N SER A 236 -11.72 1.57 14.67
CA SER A 236 -12.17 0.69 15.74
C SER A 236 -12.25 -0.76 15.28
N ARG A 237 -12.84 -1.01 14.10
CA ARG A 237 -12.87 -2.35 13.48
C ARG A 237 -11.47 -2.89 13.24
N THR A 238 -10.54 -2.06 12.73
CA THR A 238 -9.14 -2.46 12.51
C THR A 238 -8.49 -2.93 13.82
N ILE A 239 -8.65 -2.18 14.90
CA ILE A 239 -8.10 -2.58 16.21
C ILE A 239 -8.76 -3.85 16.73
N GLN A 240 -10.08 -4.00 16.56
CA GLN A 240 -10.80 -5.21 16.97
C GLN A 240 -10.33 -6.46 16.22
N ILE A 241 -9.94 -6.33 14.94
CA ILE A 241 -9.32 -7.41 14.16
C ILE A 241 -7.94 -7.75 14.72
N ILE A 242 -7.08 -6.75 14.94
CA ILE A 242 -5.71 -6.93 15.44
C ILE A 242 -5.69 -7.53 16.86
N THR A 243 -6.72 -7.25 17.65
CA THR A 243 -6.82 -7.68 19.06
C THR A 243 -7.80 -8.84 19.29
N GLU A 244 -8.45 -9.33 18.23
CA GLU A 244 -9.50 -10.36 18.29
C GLU A 244 -10.56 -10.14 19.38
N ARG A 245 -10.96 -8.89 19.63
CA ARG A 245 -11.94 -8.56 20.68
C ARG A 245 -13.38 -8.87 20.31
N ALA A 246 -13.63 -9.00 19.02
CA ALA A 246 -14.94 -9.28 18.48
C ALA A 246 -14.82 -10.28 17.34
N VAL A 247 -15.90 -11.03 17.10
CA VAL A 247 -16.01 -11.88 15.92
C VAL A 247 -16.29 -10.98 14.72
N ILE A 248 -15.23 -10.62 14.00
CA ILE A 248 -15.33 -9.80 12.79
C ILE A 248 -15.29 -10.70 11.55
N ARG A 249 -16.21 -10.45 10.62
CA ARG A 249 -16.23 -11.10 9.31
C ARG A 249 -15.62 -10.18 8.24
N PRO A 250 -15.02 -10.75 7.18
CA PRO A 250 -14.55 -9.96 6.06
C PRO A 250 -15.73 -9.31 5.33
N HIS A 251 -15.56 -8.04 4.96
CA HIS A 251 -16.49 -7.35 4.08
C HIS A 251 -16.43 -7.92 2.66
N GLU A 252 -17.45 -7.62 1.86
CA GLU A 252 -17.52 -8.04 0.46
C GLU A 252 -16.28 -7.64 -0.34
N ASP A 253 -15.83 -6.39 -0.21
CA ASP A 253 -14.65 -5.93 -0.96
C ASP A 253 -13.38 -6.67 -0.54
N GLU A 254 -13.24 -6.98 0.75
CA GLU A 254 -12.08 -7.70 1.28
C GLU A 254 -12.05 -9.14 0.71
N ARG A 255 -13.22 -9.79 0.59
CA ARG A 255 -13.32 -11.12 -0.05
C ARG A 255 -12.99 -11.07 -1.54
N GLY A 256 -13.57 -10.13 -2.27
CA GLY A 256 -13.34 -9.97 -3.71
C GLY A 256 -11.90 -9.63 -4.04
N MET A 257 -11.32 -8.71 -3.28
CA MET A 257 -9.93 -8.32 -3.45
C MET A 257 -8.96 -9.44 -3.05
N TYR A 258 -9.27 -10.22 -2.02
CA TYR A 258 -8.47 -11.40 -1.68
C TYR A 258 -8.53 -12.47 -2.78
N ALA A 259 -9.69 -12.70 -3.40
CA ALA A 259 -9.80 -13.59 -4.55
C ALA A 259 -8.98 -13.09 -5.76
N ALA A 260 -9.03 -11.79 -6.06
CA ALA A 260 -8.21 -11.17 -7.10
C ALA A 260 -6.72 -11.34 -6.82
N TRP A 261 -6.29 -11.03 -5.60
CA TRP A 261 -4.89 -11.16 -5.18
C TRP A 261 -4.40 -12.62 -5.19
N SER A 262 -5.22 -13.56 -4.70
CA SER A 262 -4.90 -14.99 -4.77
C SER A 262 -4.74 -15.47 -6.21
N SER A 263 -5.54 -14.95 -7.14
CA SER A 263 -5.39 -15.24 -8.57
C SER A 263 -4.11 -14.64 -9.15
N ALA A 264 -3.70 -13.45 -8.67
CA ALA A 264 -2.46 -12.78 -9.09
C ALA A 264 -1.22 -13.66 -8.84
N LEU A 265 -1.21 -14.43 -7.75
CA LEU A 265 -0.08 -15.31 -7.38
C LEU A 265 0.25 -16.37 -8.46
N ARG A 266 -0.66 -16.63 -9.40
CA ARG A 266 -0.42 -17.53 -10.53
C ARG A 266 0.30 -16.88 -11.71
N SER A 267 0.41 -15.55 -11.74
CA SER A 267 1.02 -14.85 -12.88
C SER A 267 2.52 -15.09 -12.91
N SER A 268 2.99 -15.51 -14.08
CA SER A 268 4.41 -15.63 -14.43
C SER A 268 4.90 -14.48 -15.32
N CYS A 269 4.08 -13.44 -15.55
CA CYS A 269 4.46 -12.30 -16.36
C CYS A 269 5.68 -11.57 -15.75
N MET A 270 6.73 -11.40 -16.55
CA MET A 270 8.00 -10.78 -16.12
C MET A 270 7.87 -9.29 -15.78
N SER A 271 6.80 -8.63 -16.20
CA SER A 271 6.62 -7.18 -15.98
C SER A 271 5.86 -6.86 -14.70
N ARG A 272 4.77 -7.58 -14.42
CA ARG A 272 3.90 -7.35 -13.26
C ARG A 272 3.16 -8.63 -12.87
N GLN A 273 2.81 -8.72 -11.60
CA GLN A 273 1.91 -9.76 -11.07
C GLN A 273 0.56 -9.13 -10.72
N VAL A 274 -0.45 -9.40 -11.54
CA VAL A 274 -1.78 -8.78 -11.47
C VAL A 274 -2.86 -9.86 -11.48
N GLY A 275 -3.86 -9.69 -10.63
CA GLY A 275 -5.00 -10.57 -10.57
C GLY A 275 -6.31 -9.80 -10.49
N ALA A 276 -7.36 -10.44 -11.00
CA ALA A 276 -8.70 -9.91 -10.99
C ALA A 276 -9.70 -10.96 -10.50
N ALA A 277 -10.83 -10.50 -9.97
CA ALA A 277 -11.96 -11.34 -9.60
C ALA A 277 -13.26 -10.62 -9.95
N ILE A 278 -14.25 -11.35 -10.41
CA ILE A 278 -15.59 -10.84 -10.69
C ILE A 278 -16.54 -11.45 -9.65
N MET A 279 -17.22 -10.58 -8.91
CA MET A 279 -18.30 -10.99 -7.99
C MET A 279 -19.66 -10.60 -8.57
N SER A 280 -20.63 -11.47 -8.38
CA SER A 280 -22.03 -11.25 -8.78
C SER A 280 -22.64 -10.06 -8.05
N LYS A 281 -23.84 -9.65 -8.48
CA LYS A 281 -24.63 -8.62 -7.78
C LYS A 281 -24.94 -8.97 -6.32
N THR A 282 -24.99 -10.26 -6.00
CA THR A 282 -25.31 -10.86 -4.70
C THR A 282 -24.05 -11.23 -3.90
N GLY A 283 -22.85 -10.98 -4.44
CA GLY A 283 -21.58 -11.15 -3.74
C GLY A 283 -21.03 -12.57 -3.74
N GLU A 284 -21.38 -13.40 -4.74
CA GLU A 284 -20.70 -14.67 -5.03
C GLU A 284 -19.53 -14.46 -6.01
N LEU A 285 -18.43 -15.20 -5.82
CA LEU A 285 -17.32 -15.22 -6.77
C LEU A 285 -17.73 -15.95 -8.05
N ILE A 286 -17.70 -15.26 -9.18
CA ILE A 286 -18.08 -15.81 -10.49
C ILE A 286 -16.86 -16.27 -11.28
N ALA A 287 -15.82 -15.45 -11.32
CA ALA A 287 -14.61 -15.73 -12.10
C ALA A 287 -13.40 -15.05 -11.48
N THR A 288 -12.23 -15.61 -11.77
CA THR A 288 -10.93 -15.00 -11.47
C THR A 288 -10.13 -14.88 -12.76
N GLY A 289 -9.26 -13.87 -12.83
CA GLY A 289 -8.35 -13.68 -13.94
C GLY A 289 -6.93 -13.41 -13.45
N THR A 290 -5.96 -13.71 -14.31
CA THR A 290 -4.53 -13.51 -14.06
C THR A 290 -3.89 -12.95 -15.31
N ASN A 291 -2.94 -12.01 -15.17
CA ASN A 291 -2.20 -11.57 -16.32
C ASN A 291 -1.16 -12.64 -16.73
N ASP A 292 -1.45 -13.38 -17.79
CA ASP A 292 -0.49 -14.34 -18.34
C ASP A 292 -0.77 -14.60 -19.82
N VAL A 293 0.07 -15.41 -20.44
CA VAL A 293 0.02 -15.71 -21.85
C VAL A 293 -1.15 -16.65 -22.16
N PRO A 294 -2.07 -16.28 -23.08
CA PRO A 294 -3.17 -17.13 -23.48
C PRO A 294 -2.68 -18.30 -24.34
N LYS A 295 -3.43 -19.40 -24.30
CA LYS A 295 -3.16 -20.60 -25.10
C LYS A 295 -4.19 -20.84 -26.18
N TYR A 296 -3.78 -21.56 -27.24
CA TYR A 296 -4.70 -22.05 -28.26
C TYR A 296 -5.79 -22.93 -27.62
N GLY A 297 -7.04 -22.79 -28.05
CA GLY A 297 -8.20 -23.43 -27.41
C GLY A 297 -8.77 -22.69 -26.19
N GLY A 298 -8.12 -21.61 -25.74
CA GLY A 298 -8.61 -20.73 -24.68
C GLY A 298 -8.00 -20.98 -23.30
N GLY A 299 -8.15 -19.99 -22.42
CA GLY A 299 -7.47 -19.95 -21.12
C GLY A 299 -6.00 -19.55 -21.24
N LEU A 300 -5.26 -19.71 -20.14
CA LEU A 300 -3.84 -19.38 -20.03
C LEU A 300 -2.99 -20.64 -19.97
N TYR A 301 -1.73 -20.54 -20.39
CA TYR A 301 -0.73 -21.59 -20.11
C TYR A 301 -0.60 -21.85 -18.61
N GLN A 302 -0.41 -23.10 -18.23
CA GLN A 302 -0.26 -23.56 -16.84
C GLN A 302 1.05 -24.33 -16.66
N ASP A 303 1.51 -24.44 -15.41
CA ASP A 303 2.60 -25.35 -15.07
C ASP A 303 2.18 -26.80 -15.37
N GLY A 304 3.04 -27.53 -16.09
CA GLY A 304 2.78 -28.90 -16.52
C GLY A 304 2.11 -29.03 -17.90
N ASP A 305 1.79 -27.91 -18.59
CA ASP A 305 1.38 -27.99 -20.00
C ASP A 305 2.54 -28.59 -20.84
N PRO A 306 2.26 -29.52 -21.80
CA PRO A 306 3.32 -30.17 -22.60
C PRO A 306 4.16 -29.21 -23.44
N VAL A 307 3.57 -28.08 -23.81
CA VAL A 307 4.24 -26.98 -24.52
C VAL A 307 3.90 -25.70 -23.78
N ASP A 308 4.93 -24.96 -23.37
CA ASP A 308 4.78 -23.73 -22.62
C ASP A 308 5.38 -22.55 -23.39
N HIS A 309 4.49 -21.66 -23.82
CA HIS A 309 4.89 -20.46 -24.52
C HIS A 309 4.88 -19.21 -23.63
N ARG A 310 4.88 -19.33 -22.30
CA ARG A 310 5.01 -18.17 -21.42
C ARG A 310 6.36 -17.49 -21.65
N CYS A 311 6.41 -16.16 -21.52
CA CYS A 311 7.58 -15.38 -21.95
C CYS A 311 8.88 -15.73 -21.21
N PHE A 312 8.81 -16.30 -20.01
CA PHE A 312 9.98 -16.74 -19.25
C PHE A 312 10.53 -18.11 -19.69
N MET A 313 9.76 -18.88 -20.47
CA MET A 313 10.14 -20.18 -21.03
C MET A 313 10.48 -20.08 -22.51
N ASP A 314 9.72 -19.27 -23.26
CA ASP A 314 9.80 -19.20 -24.71
C ASP A 314 10.79 -18.14 -25.18
N LYS A 315 11.91 -18.62 -25.71
CA LYS A 315 13.00 -17.83 -26.28
C LYS A 315 12.76 -17.39 -27.73
N GLY A 316 11.71 -17.87 -28.41
CA GLY A 316 11.52 -17.65 -29.84
C GLY A 316 12.79 -17.99 -30.63
N ASP A 317 13.24 -17.04 -31.44
CA ASP A 317 14.47 -17.14 -32.24
C ASP A 317 15.73 -16.60 -31.52
N LEU A 318 15.62 -16.23 -30.24
CA LEU A 318 16.74 -15.70 -29.45
C LEU A 318 17.41 -16.80 -28.61
N ASP A 319 18.58 -16.48 -28.07
CA ASP A 319 19.37 -17.41 -27.25
C ASP A 319 18.76 -17.66 -25.86
N ARG A 320 17.90 -16.75 -25.38
CA ARG A 320 17.25 -16.84 -24.06
C ARG A 320 15.85 -16.23 -24.04
N PRO A 321 14.99 -16.63 -23.08
CA PRO A 321 13.66 -16.04 -22.87
C PRO A 321 13.71 -14.51 -22.67
N TYR A 322 12.66 -13.83 -23.13
CA TYR A 322 12.63 -12.37 -23.17
C TYR A 322 11.22 -11.79 -23.10
N CYS A 323 11.11 -10.55 -22.61
CA CYS A 323 9.86 -9.79 -22.63
C CYS A 323 9.61 -9.26 -24.04
N ARG A 324 8.62 -9.84 -24.73
CA ARG A 324 8.28 -9.44 -26.11
C ARG A 324 7.89 -7.98 -26.21
N ASN A 325 7.16 -7.46 -25.21
CA ASN A 325 6.77 -6.05 -25.20
C ASN A 325 7.99 -5.11 -25.17
N ASP A 326 8.94 -5.38 -24.26
CA ASP A 326 10.12 -4.53 -24.14
C ASP A 326 11.05 -4.68 -25.34
N HIS A 327 11.14 -5.88 -25.93
CA HIS A 327 11.92 -6.09 -27.14
C HIS A 327 11.31 -5.38 -28.36
N SER A 328 9.99 -5.45 -28.53
CA SER A 328 9.30 -4.69 -29.59
C SER A 328 9.49 -3.18 -29.42
N LYS A 329 9.50 -2.65 -28.19
CA LYS A 329 9.85 -1.23 -27.95
C LYS A 329 11.28 -0.90 -28.35
N ILE A 330 12.24 -1.78 -28.06
CA ILE A 330 13.63 -1.61 -28.52
C ILE A 330 13.70 -1.51 -30.05
N ASP A 331 12.95 -2.35 -30.76
CA ASP A 331 12.91 -2.32 -32.23
C ASP A 331 12.25 -1.04 -32.77
N ILE A 332 11.21 -0.53 -32.09
CA ILE A 332 10.62 0.78 -32.37
C ILE A 332 11.67 1.89 -32.21
N TYR A 333 12.44 1.92 -31.11
CA TYR A 333 13.48 2.92 -30.89
C TYR A 333 14.55 2.88 -31.98
N LYS A 334 15.00 1.67 -32.37
CA LYS A 334 15.95 1.49 -33.47
C LYS A 334 15.38 2.00 -34.80
N ASN A 335 14.11 1.70 -35.10
CA ASN A 335 13.48 2.15 -36.34
C ASN A 335 13.35 3.67 -36.40
N ILE A 336 12.97 4.31 -35.29
CA ILE A 336 12.91 5.77 -35.19
C ILE A 336 14.30 6.36 -35.47
N PHE A 337 15.35 5.87 -34.80
CA PHE A 337 16.72 6.32 -35.04
C PHE A 337 17.14 6.15 -36.51
N GLN A 338 16.91 4.97 -37.09
CA GLN A 338 17.28 4.68 -38.48
C GLN A 338 16.58 5.61 -39.46
N ARG A 339 15.28 5.88 -39.26
CA ARG A 339 14.51 6.81 -40.11
C ARG A 339 15.01 8.25 -39.97
N LEU A 340 15.31 8.71 -38.76
CA LEU A 340 15.86 10.05 -38.56
C LEU A 340 17.25 10.17 -39.22
N LYS A 341 18.09 9.15 -39.08
CA LYS A 341 19.42 9.10 -39.71
C LYS A 341 19.34 9.06 -41.24
N SER A 342 18.51 8.20 -41.82
CA SER A 342 18.40 8.04 -43.27
C SER A 342 17.86 9.27 -44.00
N ASN A 343 17.14 10.13 -43.29
CA ASN A 343 16.60 11.38 -43.81
C ASN A 343 17.46 12.61 -43.43
N ASN A 344 18.67 12.40 -42.92
CA ASN A 344 19.60 13.47 -42.51
C ASN A 344 18.99 14.45 -41.48
N LEU A 345 18.17 13.93 -40.55
CA LEU A 345 17.53 14.71 -39.48
C LEU A 345 18.29 14.65 -38.14
N LEU A 346 19.45 13.98 -38.10
CA LEU A 346 20.31 13.89 -36.92
C LEU A 346 21.64 14.56 -37.22
N SER A 347 22.15 15.33 -36.25
CA SER A 347 23.52 15.83 -36.29
C SER A 347 24.54 14.69 -36.19
N ASP A 348 25.74 14.93 -36.72
CA ASP A 348 26.85 13.99 -36.59
C ASP A 348 27.18 13.70 -35.12
N GLY A 349 27.42 12.42 -34.82
CA GLY A 349 27.75 11.94 -33.46
C GLY A 349 26.56 11.55 -32.58
N VAL A 350 25.31 11.80 -32.99
CA VAL A 350 24.14 11.32 -32.23
C VAL A 350 24.04 9.79 -32.32
N SER A 351 24.08 9.11 -31.16
CA SER A 351 23.98 7.65 -31.07
C SER A 351 22.53 7.15 -30.99
N PRO A 352 22.27 5.88 -31.35
CA PRO A 352 20.95 5.26 -31.13
C PRO A 352 20.51 5.31 -29.67
N ASP A 353 21.43 5.11 -28.73
CA ASP A 353 21.14 5.12 -27.30
C ASP A 353 20.77 6.52 -26.79
N ALA A 354 21.40 7.57 -27.32
CA ALA A 354 21.03 8.95 -26.97
C ALA A 354 19.58 9.24 -27.37
N VAL A 355 19.17 8.85 -28.59
CA VAL A 355 17.79 9.01 -29.06
C VAL A 355 16.82 8.17 -28.21
N ARG A 356 17.18 6.91 -27.93
CA ARG A 356 16.39 6.02 -27.07
C ARG A 356 16.14 6.63 -25.69
N GLN A 357 17.18 7.15 -25.02
CA GLN A 357 17.04 7.75 -23.69
C GLN A 357 16.07 8.93 -23.66
N GLN A 358 15.99 9.71 -24.74
CA GLN A 358 15.03 10.81 -24.85
C GLN A 358 13.61 10.28 -25.13
N ILE A 359 13.45 9.33 -26.04
CA ILE A 359 12.13 8.75 -26.35
C ILE A 359 11.55 7.99 -25.14
N GLU A 360 12.39 7.33 -24.35
CA GLU A 360 11.98 6.65 -23.12
C GLU A 360 11.41 7.60 -22.04
N GLN A 361 11.60 8.92 -22.18
CA GLN A 361 10.96 9.93 -21.32
C GLN A 361 9.53 10.28 -21.77
N THR A 362 9.09 9.77 -22.92
CA THR A 362 7.75 10.00 -23.47
C THR A 362 6.81 8.82 -23.18
N ALA A 363 5.53 8.96 -23.56
CA ALA A 363 4.53 7.89 -23.44
C ALA A 363 4.88 6.60 -24.21
N VAL A 364 5.82 6.65 -25.17
CA VAL A 364 6.25 5.47 -25.95
C VAL A 364 6.86 4.38 -25.04
N ARG A 365 7.49 4.76 -23.92
CA ARG A 365 8.02 3.80 -22.94
C ARG A 365 6.95 2.90 -22.34
N ASP A 366 5.73 3.41 -22.25
CA ASP A 366 4.61 2.81 -21.53
C ASP A 366 3.67 2.01 -22.43
N LEU A 367 4.04 1.82 -23.70
CA LEU A 367 3.35 0.90 -24.59
C LEU A 367 3.39 -0.53 -24.02
N ILE A 368 2.25 -1.19 -24.10
CA ILE A 368 1.98 -2.54 -23.59
C ILE A 368 1.32 -3.45 -24.64
N GLU A 369 0.99 -2.89 -25.80
CA GLU A 369 0.24 -3.52 -26.89
C GLU A 369 0.97 -4.71 -27.52
N PHE A 370 2.29 -4.81 -27.31
CA PHE A 370 3.13 -5.88 -27.84
C PHE A 370 3.37 -7.00 -26.81
N SER A 371 2.71 -6.92 -25.65
CA SER A 371 2.70 -8.00 -24.68
C SER A 371 1.90 -9.19 -25.21
N ARG A 372 2.44 -10.40 -25.01
CA ARG A 372 1.67 -11.63 -25.22
C ARG A 372 0.71 -11.94 -24.07
N ALA A 373 0.98 -11.43 -22.88
CA ALA A 373 0.11 -11.66 -21.74
C ALA A 373 -1.20 -10.89 -21.93
N VAL A 374 -2.32 -11.59 -21.81
CA VAL A 374 -3.62 -10.93 -21.62
C VAL A 374 -3.64 -10.32 -20.22
N HIS A 375 -4.40 -9.25 -20.04
CA HIS A 375 -4.56 -8.61 -18.74
C HIS A 375 -5.51 -9.40 -17.83
N ALA A 376 -5.34 -9.28 -16.52
CA ALA A 376 -6.12 -10.04 -15.55
C ALA A 376 -7.63 -9.75 -15.64
N GLU A 377 -8.00 -8.49 -15.88
CA GLU A 377 -9.38 -8.03 -16.03
C GLU A 377 -10.03 -8.66 -17.26
N MET A 378 -9.29 -8.69 -18.37
CA MET A 378 -9.74 -9.30 -19.62
C MET A 378 -9.88 -10.82 -19.45
N ASP A 379 -8.91 -11.48 -18.82
CA ASP A 379 -8.97 -12.93 -18.54
C ASP A 379 -10.15 -13.29 -17.63
N ALA A 380 -10.46 -12.46 -16.62
CA ALA A 380 -11.62 -12.67 -15.76
C ALA A 380 -12.93 -12.58 -16.55
N ILE A 381 -13.09 -11.57 -17.41
CA ILE A 381 -14.27 -11.40 -18.28
C ILE A 381 -14.38 -12.57 -19.28
N LEU A 382 -13.28 -12.92 -19.95
CA LEU A 382 -13.23 -14.02 -20.91
C LEU A 382 -13.48 -15.37 -20.25
N SER A 383 -13.11 -15.53 -18.98
CA SER A 383 -13.41 -16.74 -18.21
C SER A 383 -14.91 -16.92 -17.99
N VAL A 384 -15.66 -15.84 -17.73
CA VAL A 384 -17.13 -15.90 -17.68
C VAL A 384 -17.69 -16.34 -19.03
N ALA A 385 -17.23 -15.72 -20.13
CA ALA A 385 -17.70 -16.05 -21.47
C ALA A 385 -17.38 -17.49 -21.87
N ARG A 386 -16.20 -17.99 -21.52
CA ARG A 386 -15.74 -19.35 -21.83
C ARG A 386 -16.49 -20.42 -21.02
N LEU A 387 -16.83 -20.15 -19.77
CA LEU A 387 -17.55 -21.09 -18.90
C LEU A 387 -19.07 -21.08 -19.14
N GLY A 388 -19.63 -19.93 -19.55
CA GLY A 388 -21.05 -19.80 -19.93
C GLY A 388 -22.06 -19.99 -18.79
N ASN A 389 -21.62 -20.00 -17.52
CA ASN A 389 -22.45 -20.33 -16.36
C ASN A 389 -22.82 -19.11 -15.48
N ALA A 390 -22.44 -17.90 -15.88
CA ALA A 390 -22.68 -16.68 -15.11
C ALA A 390 -22.71 -15.43 -16.00
N THR A 391 -23.01 -14.27 -15.40
CA THR A 391 -23.09 -12.99 -16.10
C THR A 391 -22.19 -11.93 -15.47
N THR A 392 -21.58 -11.10 -16.31
CA THR A 392 -20.85 -9.89 -15.90
C THR A 392 -21.79 -8.67 -15.73
N GLN A 393 -23.05 -8.77 -16.17
CA GLN A 393 -23.99 -7.66 -16.15
C GLN A 393 -24.30 -7.21 -14.72
N GLY A 394 -23.88 -5.99 -14.39
CA GLY A 394 -23.92 -5.37 -13.07
C GLY A 394 -23.11 -6.10 -12.01
N ALA A 395 -22.15 -6.93 -12.40
CA ALA A 395 -21.16 -7.50 -11.49
C ALA A 395 -20.17 -6.42 -11.01
N THR A 396 -19.43 -6.73 -9.95
CA THR A 396 -18.30 -5.92 -9.46
C THR A 396 -16.99 -6.63 -9.77
N LEU A 397 -16.04 -5.91 -10.38
CA LEU A 397 -14.70 -6.42 -10.68
C LEU A 397 -13.70 -5.88 -9.66
N TYR A 398 -12.98 -6.78 -9.03
CA TYR A 398 -11.86 -6.49 -8.14
C TYR A 398 -10.56 -6.70 -8.90
N CYS A 399 -9.62 -5.77 -8.82
CA CYS A 399 -8.30 -5.90 -9.46
C CYS A 399 -7.19 -5.42 -8.54
N THR A 400 -6.06 -6.13 -8.50
CA THR A 400 -4.92 -5.69 -7.67
C THR A 400 -4.32 -4.37 -8.16
N THR A 401 -4.51 -4.03 -9.43
CA THR A 401 -4.02 -2.80 -10.05
C THR A 401 -5.15 -2.09 -10.80
N TYR A 402 -5.13 -0.76 -10.84
CA TYR A 402 -6.09 0.03 -11.59
C TYR A 402 -6.07 -0.37 -13.08
N PRO A 403 -7.23 -0.60 -13.73
CA PRO A 403 -7.26 -1.08 -15.11
C PRO A 403 -6.72 -0.08 -16.15
N CYS A 404 -5.95 -0.59 -17.11
CA CYS A 404 -5.53 0.23 -18.24
C CYS A 404 -6.73 0.62 -19.13
N HIS A 405 -6.56 1.64 -19.97
CA HIS A 405 -7.60 2.08 -20.91
C HIS A 405 -8.07 0.96 -21.86
N SER A 406 -7.19 0.01 -22.19
CA SER A 406 -7.54 -1.18 -22.98
C SER A 406 -8.48 -2.12 -22.21
N CYS A 407 -8.31 -2.28 -20.90
CA CYS A 407 -9.21 -3.06 -20.06
C CYS A 407 -10.53 -2.32 -19.82
N ALA A 408 -10.48 -1.00 -19.61
CA ALA A 408 -11.65 -0.17 -19.32
C ALA A 408 -12.75 -0.31 -20.38
N ARG A 409 -12.42 -0.31 -21.67
CA ARG A 409 -13.42 -0.55 -22.74
C ARG A 409 -14.11 -1.91 -22.64
N HIS A 410 -13.40 -2.97 -22.24
CA HIS A 410 -13.99 -4.29 -22.05
C HIS A 410 -14.86 -4.35 -20.80
N ILE A 411 -14.43 -3.69 -19.72
CA ILE A 411 -15.21 -3.55 -18.49
C ILE A 411 -16.57 -2.90 -18.80
N VAL A 412 -16.55 -1.74 -19.49
CA VAL A 412 -17.76 -1.04 -19.93
C VAL A 412 -18.63 -1.93 -20.82
N ALA A 413 -18.05 -2.53 -21.87
CA ALA A 413 -18.79 -3.37 -22.82
C ALA A 413 -19.39 -4.64 -22.18
N SER A 414 -18.78 -5.16 -21.11
CA SER A 414 -19.25 -6.35 -20.39
C SER A 414 -20.41 -6.07 -19.41
N GLY A 415 -20.77 -4.80 -19.21
CA GLY A 415 -21.84 -4.40 -18.31
C GLY A 415 -21.48 -4.43 -16.83
N ILE A 416 -20.19 -4.54 -16.46
CA ILE A 416 -19.72 -4.40 -15.08
C ILE A 416 -20.06 -3.00 -14.56
N ARG A 417 -20.60 -2.89 -13.35
CA ARG A 417 -21.05 -1.61 -12.77
C ARG A 417 -19.99 -0.92 -11.91
N GLU A 418 -19.09 -1.70 -11.31
CA GLU A 418 -18.10 -1.19 -10.36
C GLU A 418 -16.79 -1.95 -10.50
N VAL A 419 -15.69 -1.21 -10.43
CA VAL A 419 -14.32 -1.70 -10.36
C VAL A 419 -13.73 -1.24 -9.02
N VAL A 420 -13.19 -2.18 -8.25
CA VAL A 420 -12.48 -1.91 -7.00
C VAL A 420 -11.00 -2.27 -7.17
N TYR A 421 -10.09 -1.32 -6.95
CA TYR A 421 -8.65 -1.50 -7.20
C TYR A 421 -7.74 -1.09 -6.03
N ILE A 422 -6.57 -1.72 -5.87
CA ILE A 422 -5.58 -1.29 -4.85
C ILE A 422 -4.59 -0.29 -5.45
N GLU A 423 -3.77 -0.73 -6.40
CA GLU A 423 -2.65 0.07 -6.88
C GLU A 423 -3.11 1.08 -7.93
N PRO A 424 -2.87 2.39 -7.75
CA PRO A 424 -3.21 3.36 -8.78
C PRO A 424 -2.32 3.15 -10.02
N TYR A 425 -2.94 3.23 -11.20
CA TYR A 425 -2.25 3.20 -12.49
C TYR A 425 -2.36 4.58 -13.12
N VAL A 426 -1.49 5.49 -12.67
CA VAL A 426 -1.48 6.94 -13.02
C VAL A 426 -1.38 7.18 -14.54
N LYS A 427 -0.95 6.17 -15.30
CA LYS A 427 -0.80 6.22 -16.76
C LYS A 427 -2.05 5.78 -17.52
N SER A 428 -3.08 5.32 -16.82
CA SER A 428 -4.33 4.96 -17.47
C SER A 428 -4.99 6.21 -18.02
N ARG A 429 -5.42 6.14 -19.27
CA ARG A 429 -6.33 7.14 -19.86
C ARG A 429 -7.78 6.70 -19.79
N ALA A 430 -8.11 5.72 -18.93
CA ALA A 430 -9.44 5.13 -18.84
C ALA A 430 -10.51 6.20 -18.58
N SER A 431 -10.34 7.01 -17.54
CA SER A 431 -11.27 8.09 -17.18
C SER A 431 -11.36 9.19 -18.25
N THR A 432 -10.28 9.48 -18.98
CA THR A 432 -10.32 10.45 -20.09
C THR A 432 -11.05 9.90 -21.33
N LEU A 433 -10.68 8.68 -21.76
CA LEU A 433 -11.19 8.06 -22.99
C LEU A 433 -12.61 7.52 -22.85
N HIS A 434 -13.04 7.21 -21.64
CA HIS A 434 -14.38 6.71 -21.32
C HIS A 434 -15.07 7.62 -20.30
N SER A 435 -14.86 8.93 -20.38
CA SER A 435 -15.43 9.91 -19.45
C SER A 435 -16.96 9.96 -19.51
N ASP A 436 -17.56 9.52 -20.61
CA ASP A 436 -19.00 9.36 -20.81
C ASP A 436 -19.58 8.17 -20.04
N SER A 437 -18.77 7.12 -19.85
CA SER A 437 -19.22 5.81 -19.36
C SER A 437 -18.61 5.41 -18.01
N THR A 438 -17.56 6.10 -17.55
CA THR A 438 -16.81 5.79 -16.31
C THR A 438 -16.63 7.02 -15.45
N GLU A 439 -16.51 6.83 -14.13
CA GLU A 439 -16.14 7.88 -13.19
C GLU A 439 -15.26 7.33 -12.07
N GLU A 440 -14.27 8.13 -11.63
CA GLU A 440 -13.42 7.79 -10.48
C GLU A 440 -13.99 8.39 -9.21
N VAL A 441 -14.40 7.53 -8.29
CA VAL A 441 -15.10 7.94 -7.06
C VAL A 441 -14.70 7.04 -5.90
N THR A 442 -14.86 7.53 -4.67
CA THR A 442 -14.57 6.71 -3.47
C THR A 442 -15.82 6.06 -2.87
N LYS A 443 -17.00 6.34 -3.43
CA LYS A 443 -18.28 5.79 -2.97
C LYS A 443 -18.68 4.58 -3.81
N ARG A 444 -19.32 3.60 -3.16
CA ARG A 444 -19.88 2.42 -3.82
C ARG A 444 -20.89 2.83 -4.89
N TRP A 445 -20.99 2.02 -5.94
CA TRP A 445 -22.01 2.16 -6.96
C TRP A 445 -23.41 1.98 -6.36
N SER A 446 -24.39 2.76 -6.82
CA SER A 446 -25.80 2.64 -6.45
C SER A 446 -26.69 2.66 -7.69
N ASP A 447 -27.96 2.26 -7.57
CA ASP A 447 -28.88 2.24 -8.73
C ASP A 447 -29.14 3.64 -9.36
N SER A 448 -28.79 4.71 -8.64
CA SER A 448 -28.80 6.08 -9.15
C SER A 448 -27.57 6.44 -10.00
N SER A 449 -26.50 5.65 -9.92
CA SER A 449 -25.27 5.84 -10.69
C SER A 449 -25.52 5.55 -12.17
N LYS A 450 -24.98 6.41 -13.04
CA LYS A 450 -25.16 6.31 -14.49
C LYS A 450 -23.93 5.78 -15.23
N LYS A 451 -22.81 5.65 -14.53
CA LYS A 451 -21.51 5.26 -15.06
C LYS A 451 -20.93 4.10 -14.26
N VAL A 452 -19.94 3.45 -14.84
CA VAL A 452 -19.12 2.46 -14.13
C VAL A 452 -18.25 3.21 -13.12
N HIS A 453 -18.36 2.84 -11.84
CA HIS A 453 -17.51 3.42 -10.80
C HIS A 453 -16.15 2.74 -10.78
N PHE A 454 -15.07 3.51 -10.85
CA PHE A 454 -13.71 3.07 -10.57
C PHE A 454 -13.35 3.58 -9.18
N ARG A 455 -13.20 2.67 -8.22
CA ARG A 455 -13.04 3.01 -6.81
C ARG A 455 -11.79 2.37 -6.19
N PRO A 456 -11.00 3.13 -5.42
CA PRO A 456 -9.94 2.55 -4.61
C PRO A 456 -10.49 1.64 -3.51
N PHE A 457 -9.79 0.53 -3.27
CA PHE A 457 -10.07 -0.44 -2.23
C PHE A 457 -9.95 0.18 -0.83
N SER A 458 -10.85 -0.20 0.07
CA SER A 458 -10.84 0.17 1.48
C SER A 458 -11.17 -1.07 2.32
N GLY A 459 -10.44 -1.28 3.40
CA GLY A 459 -10.56 -2.48 4.25
C GLY A 459 -9.20 -3.15 4.52
N VAL A 460 -9.25 -4.38 5.03
CA VAL A 460 -8.07 -5.24 5.26
C VAL A 460 -7.42 -5.60 3.93
N SER A 461 -6.13 -5.30 3.77
CA SER A 461 -5.41 -5.64 2.54
C SER A 461 -5.36 -7.16 2.32
N PRO A 462 -5.29 -7.63 1.06
CA PRO A 462 -5.24 -9.06 0.78
C PRO A 462 -4.04 -9.76 1.42
N ARG A 463 -2.93 -9.04 1.64
CA ARG A 463 -1.75 -9.52 2.37
C ARG A 463 -2.07 -9.93 3.81
N ARG A 464 -3.02 -9.25 4.46
CA ARG A 464 -3.41 -9.49 5.86
C ARG A 464 -4.71 -10.28 5.99
N PHE A 465 -5.39 -10.59 4.90
CA PHE A 465 -6.72 -11.21 4.92
C PHE A 465 -6.75 -12.51 5.72
N SER A 466 -5.82 -13.44 5.46
CA SER A 466 -5.79 -14.72 6.18
C SER A 466 -5.45 -14.53 7.66
N VAL A 467 -4.49 -13.67 8.01
CA VAL A 467 -4.13 -13.37 9.40
C VAL A 467 -5.28 -12.70 10.15
N ALA A 468 -6.04 -11.84 9.49
CA ALA A 468 -7.15 -11.10 10.08
C ALA A 468 -8.41 -11.95 10.33
N PHE A 469 -8.66 -12.97 9.50
CA PHE A 469 -9.95 -13.70 9.52
C PHE A 469 -9.82 -15.20 9.73
N LYS A 470 -8.61 -15.76 9.83
CA LYS A 470 -8.41 -17.15 10.20
C LYS A 470 -8.77 -17.33 11.68
N LYS A 471 -9.66 -18.28 11.94
CA LYS A 471 -9.97 -18.70 13.31
C LYS A 471 -8.79 -19.48 13.88
N ILE A 472 -8.03 -18.88 14.79
CA ILE A 472 -6.94 -19.57 15.50
C ILE A 472 -7.30 -19.95 16.94
N ALA A 473 -8.29 -19.27 17.53
CA ALA A 473 -8.76 -19.53 18.88
C ALA A 473 -10.19 -20.06 18.90
N ASP A 474 -10.55 -20.70 20.01
CA ASP A 474 -11.94 -21.06 20.26
C ASP A 474 -12.80 -19.81 20.42
N LEU A 475 -13.95 -19.82 19.76
CA LEU A 475 -14.96 -18.76 19.89
C LEU A 475 -15.96 -19.08 21.00
N LYS A 476 -16.03 -20.34 21.44
CA LYS A 476 -17.00 -20.80 22.42
C LYS A 476 -16.31 -21.57 23.54
N ASP A 477 -16.87 -21.49 24.74
CA ASP A 477 -16.46 -22.31 25.87
C ASP A 477 -17.01 -23.75 25.77
N ARG A 478 -16.75 -24.55 26.82
CA ARG A 478 -17.18 -25.96 26.88
C ARG A 478 -18.71 -26.10 26.94
N ASP A 479 -19.40 -25.08 27.41
CA ASP A 479 -20.85 -25.05 27.55
C ASP A 479 -21.53 -24.45 26.29
N GLY A 480 -20.73 -24.00 25.33
CA GLY A 480 -21.18 -23.50 24.03
C GLY A 480 -21.44 -22.00 23.99
N PHE A 481 -21.15 -21.25 25.05
CA PHE A 481 -21.31 -19.80 25.10
C PHE A 481 -20.12 -19.09 24.45
N LEU A 482 -20.38 -17.93 23.85
CA LEU A 482 -19.35 -17.09 23.25
C LEU A 482 -18.32 -16.67 24.32
N ILE A 483 -17.04 -16.88 24.04
CA ILE A 483 -15.96 -16.42 24.93
C ILE A 483 -15.89 -14.90 24.86
N SER A 484 -16.19 -14.22 25.97
CA SER A 484 -16.01 -12.78 26.12
C SER A 484 -14.56 -12.46 26.49
N ARG A 485 -13.95 -11.50 25.79
CA ARG A 485 -12.59 -11.00 26.09
C ARG A 485 -12.68 -9.60 26.70
N PRO A 486 -12.31 -9.41 27.98
CA PRO A 486 -12.40 -8.11 28.65
C PRO A 486 -11.56 -7.03 27.95
N SER A 487 -12.04 -5.79 27.97
CA SER A 487 -11.29 -4.62 27.46
C SER A 487 -9.98 -4.35 28.23
N SER A 488 -9.85 -4.87 29.45
CA SER A 488 -8.64 -4.79 30.28
C SER A 488 -7.54 -5.79 29.88
N GLN A 489 -7.86 -6.80 29.09
CA GLN A 489 -6.91 -7.79 28.55
C GLN A 489 -6.65 -7.49 27.08
N THR A 490 -5.94 -6.40 26.83
CA THR A 490 -5.50 -6.03 25.48
C THR A 490 -4.43 -7.01 25.00
N VAL A 491 -4.86 -8.04 24.27
CA VAL A 491 -3.98 -9.06 23.71
C VAL A 491 -3.85 -8.81 22.21
N HIS A 492 -2.61 -8.59 21.75
CA HIS A 492 -2.30 -8.62 20.33
C HIS A 492 -2.44 -10.06 19.82
N HIS A 493 -3.16 -10.26 18.71
CA HIS A 493 -3.49 -11.57 18.16
C HIS A 493 -2.26 -12.39 17.74
N ASP A 494 -1.22 -11.73 17.21
CA ASP A 494 -0.01 -12.38 16.68
C ASP A 494 1.26 -11.72 17.25
N PRO A 495 1.51 -11.84 18.57
CA PRO A 495 2.56 -11.08 19.25
C PRO A 495 3.97 -11.59 18.95
N VAL A 496 4.92 -10.68 18.99
CA VAL A 496 6.37 -10.98 18.88
C VAL A 496 6.99 -11.16 20.27
N PHE A 497 8.14 -11.81 20.37
CA PHE A 497 8.88 -11.87 21.63
C PHE A 497 9.53 -10.53 21.97
N SER A 498 9.37 -10.10 23.23
CA SER A 498 9.81 -8.79 23.69
C SER A 498 11.33 -8.60 23.65
N LYS A 499 12.09 -9.67 23.95
CA LYS A 499 13.56 -9.60 24.03
C LYS A 499 14.19 -9.27 22.68
N ASP A 500 13.89 -10.07 21.66
CA ASP A 500 14.43 -9.89 20.31
C ASP A 500 14.11 -8.49 19.77
N LEU A 501 12.87 -8.03 20.00
CA LEU A 501 12.43 -6.71 19.58
C LEU A 501 13.28 -5.60 20.20
N ILE A 502 13.45 -5.62 21.53
CA ILE A 502 14.21 -4.59 22.27
C ILE A 502 15.68 -4.60 21.87
N ASP A 503 16.26 -5.77 21.63
CA ASP A 503 17.66 -5.90 21.22
C ASP A 503 17.88 -5.30 19.81
N PHE A 504 16.98 -5.55 18.85
CA PHE A 504 17.04 -4.93 17.52
C PHE A 504 16.84 -3.41 17.57
N GLU A 505 15.87 -2.94 18.36
CA GLU A 505 15.65 -1.50 18.57
C GLU A 505 16.92 -0.82 19.11
N ALA A 506 17.58 -1.43 20.10
CA ALA A 506 18.80 -0.91 20.71
C ALA A 506 19.96 -0.80 19.72
N HIS A 507 20.15 -1.79 18.85
CA HIS A 507 21.21 -1.78 17.84
C HIS A 507 21.02 -0.66 16.80
N ILE A 508 19.78 -0.50 16.31
CA ILE A 508 19.45 0.58 15.35
C ILE A 508 19.60 1.95 16.04
N ALA A 509 19.14 2.03 17.28
CA ALA A 509 19.23 3.23 18.10
C ALA A 509 20.68 3.69 18.32
N GLU A 510 21.63 2.78 18.51
CA GLU A 510 23.06 3.09 18.60
C GLU A 510 23.59 3.66 17.29
N ARG A 511 23.25 3.04 16.16
CA ARG A 511 23.70 3.50 14.84
C ARG A 511 23.18 4.90 14.49
N VAL A 512 21.94 5.20 14.88
CA VAL A 512 21.36 6.54 14.74
C VAL A 512 22.11 7.57 15.59
N GLU A 513 22.47 7.25 16.83
CA GLU A 513 23.28 8.16 17.67
C GLU A 513 24.64 8.48 17.04
N GLU A 514 25.27 7.51 16.37
CA GLU A 514 26.55 7.73 15.68
C GLU A 514 26.42 8.72 14.52
N ILE A 515 25.34 8.59 13.73
CA ILE A 515 24.98 9.54 12.66
C ILE A 515 24.77 10.94 13.25
N GLU A 516 23.94 11.06 14.29
CA GLU A 516 23.62 12.34 14.94
C GLU A 516 24.84 13.02 15.58
N ARG A 517 25.86 12.25 15.98
CA ARG A 517 27.13 12.76 16.49
C ARG A 517 28.14 13.14 15.39
N GLY A 518 27.78 12.97 14.12
CA GLY A 518 28.68 13.19 12.98
C GLY A 518 29.84 12.20 12.93
N ARG A 519 29.73 11.06 13.61
CA ARG A 519 30.77 10.01 13.67
C ARG A 519 30.51 8.89 12.67
N ASP A 520 29.74 9.15 11.62
CA ASP A 520 29.46 8.14 10.61
C ASP A 520 30.71 7.93 9.75
N SER A 521 31.63 7.11 10.28
CA SER A 521 32.77 6.58 9.56
C SER A 521 32.25 5.53 8.57
N HIS A 522 31.84 5.95 7.38
CA HIS A 522 31.82 5.04 6.24
C HIS A 522 33.24 4.87 5.71
N GLY A 523 33.97 4.00 6.40
CA GLY A 523 34.91 3.10 5.75
C GLY A 523 34.17 1.82 5.35
N ARG A 524 34.34 1.46 4.07
CA ARG A 524 33.92 0.26 3.32
C ARG A 524 32.57 0.30 2.63
#